data_AF-A0A653RSY9-F1
#
_entry.id   AF-A0A653RSY9-F1
#
_cell.length_a   1.000
_cell.length_b   1.000
_cell.length_c   1.000
_cell.angle_alpha   90.00
_cell.angle_beta   90.00
_cell.angle_gamma   90.00
#
_symmetry.space_group_name_H-M   'P 1'
#
loop_
_entity.id
_entity.type
_entity.pdbx_description
1 polymer ?
#
loop_
_entity_poly.entity_id
_entity_poly.type
_entity_poly.pdbx_seq_one_letter_code
_entity_poly.pdbx_strand_id
1 'polypeptide(L)'
;MSTQTIITILSITLPLIGAGVGFLIKYSIEKKKELTNEVTKERRDIYQQYVNLMIGLFASTKTNTTNSSDKMLTDLFEFYKKYVLYASPKVIKVYSDYFQFLYRQNDNDENDSKKHLQYMTKIMLEMRKDLGLKNNGLGKNGEMLMRALIKDYDLLLIK
;
A
#
# COMPACT_ATOMS: atom_id res chain seq x y z
N MET A 1 1.03 4.14 63.21
CA MET A 1 -0.06 4.65 62.36
C MET A 1 -1.32 3.85 62.67
N SER A 2 -2.48 4.50 62.79
CA SER A 2 -3.74 3.76 62.95
C SER A 2 -4.16 3.15 61.62
N THR A 3 -4.89 2.03 61.67
CA THR A 3 -5.45 1.35 60.48
C THR A 3 -6.25 2.31 59.60
N GLN A 4 -6.97 3.25 60.22
CA GLN A 4 -7.73 4.29 59.52
C GLN A 4 -6.84 5.20 58.66
N THR A 5 -5.68 5.62 59.17
CA THR A 5 -4.74 6.47 58.43
C THR A 5 -4.20 5.75 57.19
N ILE A 6 -3.93 4.45 57.28
CA ILE A 6 -3.43 3.64 56.16
C ILE A 6 -4.50 3.53 55.06
N ILE A 7 -5.76 3.26 55.45
CA ILE A 7 -6.88 3.16 54.51
C ILE A 7 -7.10 4.48 53.77
N THR A 8 -7.08 5.61 54.48
CA THR A 8 -7.26 6.94 53.88
C THR A 8 -6.16 7.25 52.86
N ILE A 9 -4.89 6.98 53.19
CA ILE A 9 -3.77 7.20 52.26
C ILE A 9 -3.93 6.33 51.01
N LEU A 10 -4.26 5.05 51.17
CA LEU A 10 -4.49 4.14 50.03
C LEU A 10 -5.67 4.60 49.15
N SER A 11 -6.79 5.02 49.75
CA SER A 11 -7.97 5.48 48.99
C SER A 11 -7.72 6.71 48.13
N ILE A 12 -6.76 7.57 48.51
CA ILE A 12 -6.39 8.78 47.75
C ILE A 12 -5.29 8.47 46.73
N THR A 13 -4.29 7.67 47.12
CA THR A 13 -3.13 7.39 46.27
C THR A 13 -3.45 6.42 45.14
N LEU A 14 -4.28 5.41 45.38
CA LEU A 14 -4.59 4.39 44.37
C LEU A 14 -5.30 4.97 43.13
N PRO A 15 -6.32 5.85 43.25
CA PRO A 15 -6.93 6.51 42.09
C PRO A 15 -5.96 7.42 41.34
N LEU A 16 -5.07 8.13 42.04
CA LEU A 16 -4.08 9.00 41.42
C LEU A 16 -3.08 8.20 40.57
N ILE A 17 -2.60 7.06 41.09
CA ILE A 17 -1.74 6.15 40.34
C ILE A 17 -2.49 5.57 39.14
N GLY A 18 -3.73 5.12 39.34
CA GLY A 18 -4.58 4.60 38.27
C GLY A 18 -4.83 5.61 37.15
N ALA A 19 -5.10 6.87 37.51
CA ALA A 19 -5.26 7.97 36.55
C ALA A 19 -3.96 8.27 35.80
N GLY A 20 -2.81 8.26 36.48
CA GLY A 20 -1.50 8.46 35.86
C GLY A 20 -1.16 7.37 34.85
N VAL A 21 -1.33 6.09 35.21
CA VAL A 21 -1.11 4.95 34.30
C VAL A 21 -2.09 4.99 33.13
N GLY A 22 -3.37 5.26 33.40
CA GLY A 22 -4.41 5.38 32.36
C GLY A 22 -4.08 6.48 31.34
N PHE A 23 -3.58 7.62 31.82
CA PHE A 23 -3.14 8.71 30.95
C PHE A 23 -1.96 8.31 30.06
N LEU A 24 -0.92 7.66 30.61
CA LEU A 24 0.24 7.22 29.84
C LEU A 24 -0.11 6.20 28.75
N ILE A 25 -1.00 5.25 29.08
CA ILE A 25 -1.51 4.27 28.11
C ILE A 25 -2.30 4.98 27.01
N LYS A 26 -3.26 5.86 27.38
CA LYS A 26 -4.06 6.62 26.44
C LYS A 26 -3.19 7.46 25.50
N TYR A 27 -2.23 8.20 26.04
CA TYR A 27 -1.29 9.02 25.27
C TYR A 27 -0.49 8.18 24.27
N SER A 28 0.00 7.02 24.69
CA SER A 28 0.76 6.11 23.81
C SER A 28 -0.09 5.56 22.66
N ILE A 29 -1.36 5.20 22.93
CA ILE A 29 -2.31 4.74 21.92
C ILE A 29 -2.66 5.88 20.96
N GLU A 30 -2.96 7.06 21.47
CA GLU A 30 -3.29 8.24 20.67
C GLU A 30 -2.13 8.63 19.76
N LYS A 31 -0.90 8.65 20.28
CA LYS A 31 0.29 8.97 19.48
C LYS A 31 0.53 7.95 18.37
N LYS A 32 0.39 6.65 18.67
CA LYS A 32 0.48 5.59 17.65
C LYS A 32 -0.63 5.73 16.60
N LYS A 33 -1.85 6.05 17.02
CA LYS A 33 -2.99 6.24 16.11
C LYS A 33 -2.79 7.45 15.21
N GLU A 34 -2.33 8.57 15.74
CA GLU A 34 -1.98 9.78 14.98
C GLU A 34 -0.95 9.47 13.89
N LEU A 35 0.18 8.88 14.28
CA LEU A 35 1.24 8.49 13.33
C LEU A 35 0.73 7.50 12.28
N THR A 36 -0.07 6.51 12.69
CA THR A 36 -0.64 5.53 11.76
C THR A 36 -1.61 6.18 10.78
N ASN A 37 -2.40 7.17 11.22
CA ASN A 37 -3.35 7.88 10.37
C ASN A 37 -2.63 8.70 9.29
N GLU A 38 -1.60 9.48 9.67
CA GLU A 38 -0.83 10.28 8.72
C GLU A 38 -0.08 9.39 7.72
N VAL A 39 0.57 8.32 8.20
CA VAL A 39 1.24 7.34 7.32
C VAL A 39 0.23 6.66 6.39
N THR A 40 -0.97 6.33 6.88
CA THR A 40 -2.03 5.73 6.05
C THR A 40 -2.51 6.71 4.97
N LYS A 41 -2.58 8.01 5.29
CA LYS A 41 -2.95 9.05 4.33
C LYS A 41 -1.91 9.15 3.22
N GLU A 42 -0.62 9.20 3.57
CA GLU A 42 0.48 9.18 2.59
C GLU A 42 0.45 7.90 1.74
N ARG A 43 0.24 6.72 2.35
CA ARG A 43 0.09 5.46 1.60
C ARG A 43 -1.03 5.50 0.57
N ARG A 44 -2.20 6.06 0.92
CA ARG A 44 -3.32 6.19 -0.02
C ARG A 44 -2.93 7.05 -1.21
N ASP A 45 -2.28 8.20 -0.97
CA ASP A 45 -1.82 9.09 -2.03
C ASP A 45 -0.84 8.39 -2.98
N ILE A 46 0.16 7.71 -2.42
CA ILE A 46 1.19 7.01 -3.19
C ILE A 46 0.60 5.85 -4.01
N TYR A 47 -0.30 5.08 -3.41
CA TYR A 47 -0.94 3.96 -4.11
C TYR A 47 -1.89 4.46 -5.20
N GLN A 48 -2.52 5.63 -5.00
CA GLN A 48 -3.26 6.30 -6.07
C GLN A 48 -2.34 6.74 -7.21
N GLN A 49 -1.16 7.29 -6.91
CA GLN A 49 -0.17 7.63 -7.94
C GLN A 49 0.25 6.40 -8.76
N TYR A 50 0.47 5.25 -8.12
CA TYR A 50 0.73 4.00 -8.83
C TYR A 50 -0.42 3.60 -9.77
N VAL A 51 -1.67 3.66 -9.29
CA VAL A 51 -2.85 3.36 -10.12
C VAL A 51 -2.93 4.32 -11.31
N ASN A 52 -2.65 5.61 -11.11
CA ASN A 52 -2.62 6.59 -12.20
C ASN A 52 -1.55 6.28 -13.24
N LEU A 53 -0.35 5.86 -12.82
CA LEU A 53 0.71 5.40 -13.72
C LEU A 53 0.26 4.19 -14.56
N MET A 54 -0.41 3.22 -13.93
CA MET A 54 -0.93 2.05 -14.64
C MET A 54 -2.01 2.46 -15.66
N ILE A 55 -2.98 3.28 -15.26
CA ILE A 55 -4.02 3.78 -16.17
C ILE A 55 -3.38 4.57 -17.33
N GLY A 56 -2.40 5.43 -17.05
CA GLY A 56 -1.66 6.18 -18.06
C GLY A 56 -0.97 5.26 -19.07
N LEU A 57 -0.30 4.20 -18.60
CA LEU A 57 0.34 3.20 -19.45
C LEU A 57 -0.67 2.57 -20.43
N PHE A 58 -1.80 2.09 -19.92
CA PHE A 58 -2.83 1.47 -20.77
C PHE A 58 -3.58 2.48 -21.65
N ALA A 59 -3.76 3.73 -21.22
CA ALA A 59 -4.37 4.77 -22.03
C ALA A 59 -3.48 5.15 -23.22
N SER A 60 -2.17 5.36 -22.99
CA SER A 60 -1.21 5.72 -24.05
C SER A 60 -1.11 4.64 -25.14
N THR A 61 -1.23 3.36 -24.78
CA THR A 61 -1.29 2.27 -25.77
C THR A 61 -2.53 2.31 -26.66
N LYS A 62 -3.63 2.95 -26.22
CA LYS A 62 -4.88 3.07 -27.00
C LYS A 62 -4.92 4.33 -27.87
N THR A 63 -4.25 5.40 -27.48
CA THR A 63 -4.39 6.73 -28.12
C THR A 63 -3.24 7.11 -29.06
N ASN A 64 -2.18 6.30 -29.20
CA ASN A 64 -0.99 6.59 -30.03
C ASN A 64 -0.36 7.99 -29.77
N THR A 65 -0.59 8.58 -28.60
CA THR A 65 -0.11 9.92 -28.25
C THR A 65 1.27 9.84 -27.60
N THR A 66 2.30 10.24 -28.37
CA THR A 66 3.72 10.28 -27.97
C THR A 66 4.07 11.38 -26.95
N ASN A 67 3.17 12.34 -26.71
CA ASN A 67 3.38 13.47 -25.78
C ASN A 67 3.29 13.11 -24.29
N SER A 68 3.29 11.83 -23.92
CA SER A 68 3.03 11.35 -22.54
C SER A 68 4.27 10.82 -21.81
N SER A 69 5.39 10.61 -22.51
CA SER A 69 6.58 9.91 -21.97
C SER A 69 7.27 10.68 -20.83
N ASP A 70 7.51 11.98 -21.00
CA ASP A 70 8.23 12.79 -20.00
C ASP A 70 7.42 13.00 -18.72
N LYS A 71 6.11 13.18 -18.87
CA LYS A 71 5.20 13.29 -17.73
C LYS A 71 5.13 11.96 -16.97
N MET A 72 5.01 10.84 -17.67
CA MET A 72 4.95 9.52 -17.05
C MET A 72 6.25 9.16 -16.30
N LEU A 73 7.40 9.56 -16.84
CA LEU A 73 8.68 9.41 -16.17
C LEU A 73 8.76 10.28 -14.90
N THR A 74 8.28 11.52 -14.98
CA THR A 74 8.19 12.41 -13.82
C THR A 74 7.28 11.83 -12.73
N ASP A 75 6.08 11.38 -13.10
CA ASP A 75 5.12 10.75 -12.19
C ASP A 75 5.70 9.48 -11.55
N LEU A 76 6.51 8.70 -12.28
CA LEU A 76 7.20 7.51 -11.76
C LEU A 76 8.24 7.88 -10.69
N PHE A 77 9.05 8.92 -10.92
CA PHE A 77 10.02 9.39 -9.93
C PHE A 77 9.33 9.98 -8.69
N GLU A 78 8.24 10.72 -8.85
CA GLU A 78 7.43 11.21 -7.73
C GLU A 78 6.87 10.06 -6.89
N PHE A 79 6.30 9.05 -7.55
CA PHE A 79 5.86 7.83 -6.90
C PHE A 79 7.00 7.18 -6.11
N TYR A 80 8.16 6.96 -6.74
CA TYR A 80 9.28 6.22 -6.13
C TYR A 80 9.83 6.93 -4.89
N LYS A 81 9.96 8.26 -4.93
CA LYS A 81 10.44 9.08 -3.79
C LYS A 81 9.63 8.81 -2.52
N LYS A 82 8.30 8.80 -2.63
CA LYS A 82 7.41 8.57 -1.51
C LYS A 82 7.25 7.07 -1.19
N TYR A 83 7.23 6.22 -2.21
CA TYR A 83 7.08 4.78 -2.08
C TYR A 83 8.13 4.16 -1.16
N VAL A 84 9.41 4.54 -1.28
CA VAL A 84 10.48 3.99 -0.44
C VAL A 84 10.28 4.31 1.05
N LEU A 85 9.63 5.44 1.36
CA LEU A 85 9.42 5.90 2.73
C LEU A 85 8.17 5.33 3.38
N TYR A 86 7.06 5.26 2.63
CA TYR A 86 5.74 5.01 3.21
C TYR A 86 5.14 3.66 2.84
N ALA A 87 5.57 3.01 1.76
CA ALA A 87 5.02 1.72 1.37
C ALA A 87 5.40 0.63 2.38
N SER A 88 4.51 -0.35 2.59
CA SER A 88 4.85 -1.44 3.49
C SER A 88 5.86 -2.42 2.88
N PRO A 89 6.60 -3.17 3.71
CA PRO A 89 7.60 -4.12 3.22
C PRO A 89 7.05 -5.16 2.23
N LYS A 90 5.77 -5.53 2.35
CA LYS A 90 5.13 -6.46 1.41
C LYS A 90 4.91 -5.85 0.04
N VAL A 91 4.43 -4.60 0.00
CA VAL A 91 4.29 -3.83 -1.25
C VAL A 91 5.66 -3.63 -1.87
N ILE A 92 6.67 -3.29 -1.05
CA ILE A 92 8.04 -3.11 -1.52
C ILE A 92 8.56 -4.37 -2.19
N LYS A 93 8.39 -5.52 -1.52
CA LYS A 93 8.82 -6.80 -2.05
C LYS A 93 8.18 -7.13 -3.40
N VAL A 94 6.86 -7.05 -3.53
CA VAL A 94 6.19 -7.43 -4.80
C VAL A 94 6.52 -6.47 -5.95
N TYR A 95 6.75 -5.19 -5.65
CA TYR A 95 7.21 -4.22 -6.64
C TYR A 95 8.65 -4.50 -7.07
N SER A 96 9.56 -4.75 -6.12
CA SER A 96 10.93 -5.15 -6.42
C SER A 96 10.99 -6.47 -7.20
N ASP A 97 10.17 -7.47 -6.85
CA ASP A 97 10.07 -8.73 -7.58
C ASP A 97 9.69 -8.49 -9.06
N TYR A 98 8.79 -7.53 -9.32
CA TYR A 98 8.42 -7.18 -10.69
C TYR A 98 9.60 -6.56 -11.45
N PHE A 99 10.29 -5.58 -10.87
CA PHE A 99 11.46 -4.97 -11.53
C PHE A 99 12.61 -5.96 -11.74
N GLN A 100 12.84 -6.87 -10.80
CA GLN A 100 13.80 -7.96 -10.98
C GLN A 100 13.38 -8.91 -12.11
N PHE A 101 12.08 -9.14 -12.30
CA PHE A 101 11.58 -9.86 -13.47
C PHE A 101 11.85 -9.09 -14.77
N LEU A 102 11.59 -7.78 -14.80
CA LEU A 102 11.88 -6.93 -15.95
C LEU A 102 13.37 -6.96 -16.34
N TYR A 103 14.28 -6.85 -15.37
CA TYR A 103 15.72 -6.85 -15.63
C TYR A 103 16.28 -8.19 -16.11
N ARG A 104 15.56 -9.29 -15.84
CA ARG A 104 15.97 -10.63 -16.27
C ARG A 104 15.44 -11.00 -17.64
N GLN A 105 14.46 -10.25 -18.15
CA GLN A 105 13.91 -10.47 -19.47
C GLN A 105 14.93 -9.95 -20.49
N ASN A 106 15.47 -10.84 -21.34
CA ASN A 106 16.35 -10.42 -22.42
C ASN A 106 15.51 -9.99 -23.63
N ASP A 107 16.09 -9.19 -24.54
CA ASP A 107 15.41 -8.75 -25.77
C ASP A 107 14.97 -9.90 -26.69
N ASN A 108 15.49 -11.11 -26.47
CA ASN A 108 15.15 -12.33 -27.23
C ASN A 108 14.06 -13.20 -26.57
N ASP A 109 13.63 -12.88 -25.35
CA ASP A 109 12.58 -13.63 -24.66
C ASP A 109 11.20 -13.18 -25.15
N GLU A 110 10.31 -14.14 -25.41
CA GLU A 110 8.92 -13.84 -25.75
C GLU A 110 8.30 -13.02 -24.61
N ASN A 111 7.80 -11.82 -24.94
CA ASN A 111 7.21 -10.91 -23.96
C ASN A 111 5.95 -11.52 -23.35
N ASP A 112 6.10 -12.12 -22.16
CA ASP A 112 5.02 -12.75 -21.40
C ASP A 112 4.08 -11.69 -20.79
N SER A 113 3.24 -11.12 -21.66
CA SER A 113 2.28 -10.07 -21.32
C SER A 113 1.34 -10.47 -20.17
N LYS A 114 1.02 -11.77 -20.06
CA LYS A 114 0.23 -12.34 -18.96
C LYS A 114 0.98 -12.16 -17.63
N LYS A 115 2.26 -12.49 -17.59
CA LYS A 115 3.09 -12.37 -16.39
C LYS A 115 3.34 -10.92 -16.00
N HIS A 116 3.55 -10.01 -16.94
CA HIS A 116 3.60 -8.57 -16.64
C HIS A 116 2.31 -8.10 -15.96
N LEU A 117 1.15 -8.46 -16.52
CA LEU A 117 -0.15 -8.11 -15.94
C LEU A 117 -0.34 -8.70 -14.53
N GLN A 118 0.08 -9.95 -14.31
CA GLN A 118 0.04 -10.59 -12.99
C GLN A 118 0.89 -9.84 -11.97
N TYR A 119 2.10 -9.40 -12.34
CA TYR A 119 2.93 -8.60 -11.43
C TYR A 119 2.30 -7.24 -11.11
N MET A 120 1.82 -6.52 -12.12
CA MET A 120 1.18 -5.20 -11.94
C MET A 120 -0.05 -5.30 -11.03
N THR A 121 -0.92 -6.28 -11.28
CA THR A 121 -2.12 -6.51 -10.46
C THR A 121 -1.77 -6.97 -9.05
N LYS A 122 -0.70 -7.78 -8.87
CA LYS A 122 -0.25 -8.24 -7.55
C LYS A 122 0.26 -7.10 -6.68
N ILE A 123 0.90 -6.11 -7.28
CA ILE A 123 1.31 -4.88 -6.58
C ILE A 123 0.06 -4.15 -6.06
N MET A 124 -0.96 -3.94 -6.90
CA MET A 124 -2.22 -3.32 -6.49
C MET A 124 -2.93 -4.13 -5.40
N LEU A 125 -2.87 -5.45 -5.48
CA LEU A 125 -3.46 -6.37 -4.50
C LEU A 125 -2.84 -6.19 -3.11
N GLU A 126 -1.51 -6.16 -3.03
CA GLU A 126 -0.81 -5.93 -1.76
C GLU A 126 -1.00 -4.49 -1.25
N MET A 127 -1.07 -3.48 -2.13
CA MET A 127 -1.40 -2.10 -1.75
C MET A 127 -2.78 -2.02 -1.08
N ARG A 128 -3.80 -2.67 -1.66
CA ARG A 128 -5.15 -2.75 -1.08
C ARG A 128 -5.13 -3.40 0.30
N LYS A 129 -4.41 -4.51 0.43
CA LYS A 129 -4.25 -5.23 1.69
C LYS A 129 -3.57 -4.38 2.75
N ASP A 130 -2.56 -3.60 2.35
CA ASP A 130 -1.86 -2.68 3.23
C ASP A 130 -2.77 -1.54 3.74
N LEU A 131 -3.72 -1.11 2.92
CA LEU A 131 -4.77 -0.17 3.31
C LEU A 131 -5.91 -0.80 4.13
N GLY A 132 -5.84 -2.11 4.44
CA GLY A 132 -6.86 -2.83 5.20
C GLY A 132 -8.09 -3.28 4.39
N LEU A 133 -8.02 -3.25 3.05
CA LEU A 133 -9.10 -3.70 2.18
C LEU A 133 -9.08 -5.21 2.00
N LYS A 134 -10.28 -5.79 1.87
CA LYS A 134 -10.44 -7.21 1.49
C LYS A 134 -10.19 -7.38 -0.01
N ASN A 135 -9.60 -8.52 -0.35
CA ASN A 135 -9.21 -8.87 -1.73
C ASN A 135 -9.95 -10.11 -2.26
N ASN A 136 -11.01 -10.55 -1.58
CA ASN A 136 -11.82 -11.69 -1.99
C ASN A 136 -12.47 -11.41 -3.34
N GLY A 137 -12.43 -12.38 -4.25
CA GLY A 137 -13.03 -12.28 -5.58
C GLY A 137 -12.21 -11.48 -6.61
N LEU A 138 -11.00 -11.04 -6.27
CA LEU A 138 -10.16 -10.28 -7.21
C LEU A 138 -9.23 -11.14 -8.09
N GLY A 139 -9.24 -12.47 -7.90
CA GLY A 139 -8.27 -13.37 -8.51
C GLY A 139 -7.03 -13.59 -7.64
N LYS A 140 -6.15 -14.52 -8.04
CA LYS A 140 -4.97 -14.92 -7.27
C LYS A 140 -3.95 -13.79 -7.14
N ASN A 141 -3.74 -13.04 -8.21
CA ASN A 141 -2.85 -11.90 -8.26
C ASN A 141 -3.60 -10.56 -8.29
N GLY A 142 -4.94 -10.56 -8.24
CA GLY A 142 -5.72 -9.32 -8.33
C GLY A 142 -6.10 -8.96 -9.77
N GLU A 143 -6.12 -9.95 -10.65
CA GLU A 143 -6.39 -9.81 -12.07
C GLU A 143 -7.65 -8.97 -12.35
N MET A 144 -8.70 -9.13 -11.54
CA MET A 144 -9.97 -8.40 -11.71
C MET A 144 -9.83 -6.88 -11.56
N LEU A 145 -8.78 -6.38 -10.91
CA LEU A 145 -8.53 -4.94 -10.73
C LEU A 145 -8.31 -4.21 -12.06
N MET A 146 -7.86 -4.92 -13.10
CA MET A 146 -7.60 -4.33 -14.41
C MET A 146 -8.53 -4.85 -15.51
N ARG A 147 -9.49 -5.72 -15.17
CA ARG A 147 -10.41 -6.32 -16.15
C ARG A 147 -11.17 -5.28 -16.98
N ALA A 148 -11.56 -4.17 -16.38
CA ALA A 148 -12.26 -3.09 -17.08
C ALA A 148 -11.37 -2.28 -18.05
N LEU A 149 -10.05 -2.33 -17.89
CA LEU A 149 -9.10 -1.53 -18.68
C LEU A 149 -8.57 -2.28 -19.91
N ILE A 150 -8.61 -3.61 -19.88
CA ILE A 150 -7.98 -4.48 -20.87
C ILE A 150 -9.07 -5.14 -21.72
N LYS A 151 -9.03 -4.90 -23.03
CA LYS A 151 -10.03 -5.41 -23.99
C LYS A 151 -10.00 -6.94 -24.08
N ASP A 152 -8.80 -7.50 -24.17
CA ASP A 152 -8.57 -8.94 -24.38
C ASP A 152 -8.24 -9.68 -23.07
N TYR A 153 -8.79 -9.19 -21.95
CA TYR A 153 -8.49 -9.70 -20.61
C TYR A 153 -8.71 -11.22 -20.48
N ASP A 154 -9.85 -11.70 -20.98
CA ASP A 154 -10.24 -13.11 -20.86
C ASP A 154 -9.30 -14.00 -21.71
N LEU A 155 -8.77 -13.49 -22.83
CA LEU A 155 -7.80 -14.21 -23.67
C LEU A 155 -6.41 -14.30 -23.03
N LEU A 156 -5.98 -13.27 -22.30
CA LEU A 156 -4.66 -13.19 -21.69
C LEU A 156 -4.53 -14.00 -20.39
N LEU A 157 -5.63 -14.17 -19.64
CA LEU A 157 -5.56 -14.70 -18.27
C LEU A 157 -6.32 -16.01 -18.04
N ILE A 158 -7.25 -16.42 -18.91
CA ILE A 158 -8.05 -17.65 -18.74
C ILE A 158 -7.41 -18.87 -19.42
N LYS A 159 -6.38 -18.70 -20.26
CA LYS A 159 -5.64 -19.81 -20.89
C LYS A 159 -4.53 -20.36 -20.01
#